data_AF-A0A7J4KBR3-F1
#
_entry.id   AF-A0A7J4KBR3-F1
#
_cell.length_a   1.000
_cell.length_b   1.000
_cell.length_c   1.000
_cell.angle_alpha   90.00
_cell.angle_beta   90.00
_cell.angle_gamma   90.00
#
_symmetry.space_group_name_H-M   'P 1'
#
loop_
_entity.id
_entity.type
_entity.pdbx_description
1 polymer ?
#
loop_
_entity_poly.entity_id
_entity_poly.type
_entity_poly.pdbx_seq_one_letter_code
_entity_poly.pdbx_strand_id
1 'polypeptide(L)'
;MTRLKRRKELPSDNKGDVRFGTPQEAAEYRATRIAALSPDTIIEIGAGAGFQTTGFSRIAKTVIAVDIDADRLARATFPENVIPIAGDALDAETLERIKHEAKGKVIVFLDPERPASSTRRTLSEIQPDIVSFVREYSSIAPDIAIELPPFLGDGEFAALPPHEREYLSIGGKLNRLTVYFGALRRCDISVIRLPENSRIEGNFPLSNMEQTARDGMKFVLVPDAAVAHAGLIGEALTSGGVRAVHTMPLGNKTVYLSATRCKGPFFKSMRIMASGPRREVERALFRCGPLVLHGKLSEQEQRELLMSLRKFCKGNERMHLFLGSRWYLTEE
;
A
#
# COMPACT_ATOMS: atom_id res chain seq x y z
N MET A 1 6.23 11.62 -32.63
CA MET A 1 6.98 11.67 -31.36
C MET A 1 6.76 13.04 -30.71
N THR A 2 5.68 13.16 -29.94
CA THR A 2 5.23 14.45 -29.41
C THR A 2 5.71 14.58 -27.97
N ARG A 3 6.57 15.59 -27.76
CA ARG A 3 7.21 15.95 -26.49
C ARG A 3 6.15 16.17 -25.41
N LEU A 4 6.13 15.30 -24.39
CA LEU A 4 5.29 15.46 -23.19
C LEU A 4 5.68 16.79 -22.52
N LYS A 5 4.80 17.80 -22.60
CA LYS A 5 4.96 19.05 -21.85
C LYS A 5 4.93 18.70 -20.36
N ARG A 6 5.97 19.10 -19.62
CA ARG A 6 5.95 19.09 -18.14
C ARG A 6 4.69 19.83 -17.68
N ARG A 7 3.80 19.12 -16.99
CA ARG A 7 2.64 19.71 -16.32
C ARG A 7 3.14 20.54 -15.13
N LYS A 8 2.55 21.72 -14.95
CA LYS A 8 2.85 22.65 -13.86
C LYS A 8 2.68 21.95 -12.51
N GLU A 9 3.70 22.04 -11.68
CA GLU A 9 3.57 21.82 -10.23
C GLU A 9 2.52 22.79 -9.69
N LEU A 10 1.52 22.26 -8.99
CA LEU A 10 0.53 23.07 -8.29
C LEU A 10 1.18 23.66 -7.02
N PRO A 11 0.97 24.94 -6.72
CA PRO A 11 1.58 25.58 -5.57
C PRO A 11 0.84 25.16 -4.31
N SER A 12 1.43 24.27 -3.50
CA SER A 12 1.11 24.19 -2.08
C SER A 12 2.35 24.59 -1.29
N ASP A 13 2.37 25.84 -0.81
CA ASP A 13 3.46 26.38 0.01
C ASP A 13 3.51 25.80 1.43
N ASN A 14 2.60 24.87 1.77
CA ASN A 14 2.55 24.23 3.07
C ASN A 14 3.31 22.89 3.05
N LYS A 15 4.38 22.77 3.85
CA LYS A 15 5.21 21.55 3.92
C LYS A 15 4.44 20.31 4.38
N GLY A 16 3.27 20.48 5.02
CA GLY A 16 2.36 19.39 5.40
C GLY A 16 1.63 18.78 4.21
N ASP A 17 1.04 19.61 3.35
CA ASP A 17 0.20 19.20 2.22
C ASP A 17 0.98 18.39 1.17
N VAL A 18 2.26 18.73 0.95
CA VAL A 18 3.16 17.95 0.05
C VAL A 18 3.60 16.62 0.68
N ARG A 19 3.72 16.56 2.01
CA ARG A 19 4.22 15.35 2.71
C ARG A 19 3.14 14.28 2.89
N PHE A 20 1.88 14.68 3.04
CA PHE A 20 0.75 13.78 3.26
C PHE A 20 -0.17 13.65 2.04
N GLY A 21 0.03 14.46 1.00
CA GLY A 21 -0.77 14.42 -0.21
C GLY A 21 -0.82 13.03 -0.85
N THR A 22 -2.02 12.60 -1.22
CA THR A 22 -2.24 11.34 -1.91
C THR A 22 -1.44 11.30 -3.21
N PRO A 23 -0.55 10.30 -3.41
CA PRO A 23 0.17 10.13 -4.67
C PRO A 23 -0.80 10.05 -5.84
N GLN A 24 -0.47 10.70 -6.97
CA GLN A 24 -1.35 10.76 -8.13
C GLN A 24 -1.84 9.37 -8.58
N GLU A 25 -0.94 8.39 -8.62
CA GLU A 25 -1.26 7.00 -9.00
C GLU A 25 -2.33 6.37 -8.07
N ALA A 26 -2.28 6.68 -6.76
CA ALA A 26 -3.28 6.20 -5.81
C ALA A 26 -4.64 6.89 -6.00
N ALA A 27 -4.64 8.21 -6.23
CA ALA A 27 -5.85 8.96 -6.48
C ALA A 27 -6.57 8.51 -7.78
N GLU A 28 -5.80 8.28 -8.84
CA GLU A 28 -6.30 7.78 -10.13
C GLU A 28 -6.84 6.36 -10.03
N TYR A 29 -6.11 5.46 -9.36
CA TYR A 29 -6.57 4.10 -9.10
C TYR A 29 -7.90 4.11 -8.34
N ARG A 30 -8.00 4.93 -7.27
CA ARG A 30 -9.20 5.00 -6.45
C ARG A 30 -10.40 5.54 -7.21
N ALA A 31 -10.22 6.63 -7.95
CA ALA A 31 -11.26 7.14 -8.82
C ALA A 31 -11.72 6.06 -9.80
N THR A 32 -10.81 5.32 -10.42
CA THR A 32 -11.14 4.21 -11.32
C THR A 32 -11.95 3.10 -10.61
N ARG A 33 -11.56 2.73 -9.38
CA ARG A 33 -12.28 1.72 -8.60
C ARG A 33 -13.70 2.17 -8.25
N ILE A 34 -13.86 3.41 -7.80
CA ILE A 34 -15.16 3.98 -7.42
C ILE A 34 -16.06 4.17 -8.66
N ALA A 35 -15.49 4.54 -9.80
CA ALA A 35 -16.21 4.70 -11.06
C ALA A 35 -16.96 3.42 -11.51
N ALA A 36 -16.48 2.23 -11.09
CA ALA A 36 -17.15 0.97 -11.40
C ALA A 36 -18.59 0.89 -10.87
N LEU A 37 -18.93 1.69 -9.85
CA LEU A 37 -20.29 1.81 -9.34
C LEU A 37 -21.11 2.91 -10.03
N SER A 38 -20.52 3.71 -10.91
CA SER A 38 -21.19 4.83 -11.62
C SER A 38 -21.94 5.77 -10.66
N PRO A 39 -21.25 6.42 -9.71
CA PRO A 39 -21.89 7.34 -8.76
C PRO A 39 -22.48 8.56 -9.47
N ASP A 40 -23.65 9.00 -9.02
CA ASP A 40 -24.17 10.32 -9.36
C ASP A 40 -23.49 11.38 -8.49
N THR A 41 -23.36 11.10 -7.18
CA THR A 41 -22.72 11.99 -6.21
C THR A 41 -21.60 11.29 -5.47
N ILE A 42 -20.46 11.96 -5.32
CA ILE A 42 -19.42 11.58 -4.36
C ILE A 42 -19.37 12.63 -3.25
N ILE A 43 -19.47 12.20 -2.00
CA ILE A 43 -19.19 13.03 -0.83
C ILE A 43 -17.74 12.76 -0.43
N GLU A 44 -16.89 13.78 -0.48
CA GLU A 44 -15.48 13.70 -0.08
C GLU A 44 -15.28 14.50 1.21
N ILE A 45 -14.95 13.80 2.29
CA ILE A 45 -14.64 14.40 3.59
C ILE A 45 -13.12 14.45 3.76
N GLY A 46 -12.59 15.62 4.09
CA GLY A 46 -11.15 15.88 4.11
C GLY A 46 -10.58 16.26 2.73
N ALA A 47 -11.35 17.03 1.95
CA ALA A 47 -11.01 17.36 0.56
C ALA A 47 -9.68 18.14 0.41
N GLY A 48 -9.25 18.86 1.44
CA GLY A 48 -8.00 19.61 1.45
C GLY A 48 -7.87 20.55 0.25
N ALA A 49 -6.73 20.48 -0.44
CA ALA A 49 -6.46 21.28 -1.64
C ALA A 49 -7.08 20.70 -2.93
N GLY A 50 -7.83 19.59 -2.87
CA GLY A 50 -8.60 19.06 -4.00
C GLY A 50 -7.89 18.07 -4.92
N PHE A 51 -6.78 17.45 -4.48
CA PHE A 51 -6.05 16.46 -5.29
C PHE A 51 -6.92 15.25 -5.66
N GLN A 52 -7.60 14.67 -4.67
CA GLN A 52 -8.50 13.54 -4.87
C GLN A 52 -9.86 13.99 -5.47
N THR A 53 -10.37 15.17 -5.08
CA THR A 53 -11.55 15.83 -5.67
C THR A 53 -11.48 15.96 -7.18
N THR A 54 -10.30 16.30 -7.71
CA THR A 54 -10.09 16.40 -9.16
C THR A 54 -10.24 15.04 -9.86
N GLY A 55 -9.91 13.94 -9.19
CA GLY A 55 -10.18 12.58 -9.69
C GLY A 55 -11.67 12.25 -9.66
N PHE A 56 -12.35 12.58 -8.56
CA PHE A 56 -13.78 12.29 -8.38
C PHE A 56 -14.70 13.10 -9.29
N SER A 57 -14.37 14.37 -9.55
CA SER A 57 -15.15 15.24 -10.46
C SER A 57 -15.22 14.72 -11.90
N ARG A 58 -14.30 13.83 -12.29
CA ARG A 58 -14.29 13.19 -13.62
C ARG A 58 -15.21 11.98 -13.73
N ILE A 59 -15.66 11.41 -12.61
CA ILE A 59 -16.39 10.14 -12.58
C ILE A 59 -17.79 10.25 -11.97
N ALA A 60 -18.10 11.35 -11.28
CA ALA A 60 -19.40 11.64 -10.71
C ALA A 60 -20.01 12.88 -11.35
N LYS A 61 -21.35 12.96 -11.35
CA LYS A 61 -22.06 14.16 -11.81
C LYS A 61 -21.83 15.32 -10.85
N THR A 62 -21.77 15.04 -9.55
CA THR A 62 -21.55 16.04 -8.49
C THR A 62 -20.53 15.51 -7.48
N VAL A 63 -19.62 16.37 -7.02
CA VAL A 63 -18.77 16.09 -5.86
C VAL A 63 -19.07 17.09 -4.77
N ILE A 64 -19.40 16.62 -3.57
CA ILE A 64 -19.55 17.46 -2.38
C ILE A 64 -18.22 17.38 -1.63
N ALA A 65 -17.43 18.45 -1.70
CA ALA A 65 -16.09 18.53 -1.11
C ALA A 65 -16.18 19.21 0.25
N VAL A 66 -16.02 18.44 1.32
CA VAL A 66 -16.16 18.88 2.71
C VAL A 66 -14.79 18.96 3.37
N ASP A 67 -14.50 20.08 4.02
CA ASP A 67 -13.32 20.26 4.86
C ASP A 67 -13.66 21.20 6.02
N ILE A 68 -13.04 20.95 7.19
CA ILE A 68 -13.23 21.80 8.36
C ILE A 68 -12.49 23.14 8.22
N ASP A 69 -11.43 23.17 7.41
CA ASP A 69 -10.63 24.36 7.13
C ASP A 69 -11.19 25.10 5.91
N ALA A 70 -11.99 26.13 6.18
CA ALA A 70 -12.59 26.98 5.14
C ALA A 70 -11.53 27.65 4.24
N ASP A 71 -10.33 27.96 4.76
CA ASP A 71 -9.29 28.61 4.00
C ASP A 71 -8.64 27.63 2.99
N ARG A 72 -8.55 26.34 3.32
CA ARG A 72 -8.10 25.30 2.35
C ARG A 72 -9.05 25.21 1.17
N LEU A 73 -10.36 25.14 1.44
CA LEU A 73 -11.37 25.11 0.39
C LEU A 73 -11.36 26.38 -0.46
N ALA A 74 -11.23 27.56 0.16
CA ALA A 74 -11.21 28.84 -0.54
C ALA A 74 -9.98 28.99 -1.47
N ARG A 75 -8.85 28.36 -1.15
CA ARG A 75 -7.65 28.34 -2.00
C ARG A 75 -7.67 27.29 -3.10
N ALA A 76 -8.52 26.27 -2.97
CA ALA A 76 -8.61 25.19 -3.95
C ALA A 76 -9.30 25.68 -5.24
N THR A 77 -8.82 25.21 -6.39
CA THR A 77 -9.49 25.44 -7.68
C THR A 77 -10.29 24.20 -8.03
N PHE A 78 -11.59 24.23 -7.74
CA PHE A 78 -12.48 23.12 -8.04
C PHE A 78 -13.13 23.23 -9.42
N PRO A 79 -13.40 22.10 -10.09
CA PRO A 79 -14.28 22.05 -11.25
C PRO A 79 -15.70 22.51 -10.95
N GLU A 80 -16.46 22.90 -11.98
CA GLU A 80 -17.82 23.46 -11.86
C GLU A 80 -18.82 22.52 -11.18
N ASN A 81 -18.59 21.20 -11.27
CA ASN A 81 -19.46 20.19 -10.69
C ASN A 81 -19.11 19.82 -9.24
N VAL A 82 -18.29 20.63 -8.57
CA VAL A 82 -17.91 20.46 -7.17
C VAL A 82 -18.60 21.51 -6.30
N ILE A 83 -19.21 21.05 -5.21
CA ILE A 83 -19.88 21.88 -4.21
C ILE A 83 -19.01 21.87 -2.95
N PRO A 84 -18.27 22.96 -2.65
CA PRO A 84 -17.48 23.05 -1.43
C PRO A 84 -18.37 23.33 -0.21
N ILE A 85 -18.16 22.60 0.87
CA ILE A 85 -18.83 22.80 2.16
C ILE A 85 -17.76 22.91 3.25
N ALA A 86 -17.60 24.10 3.82
CA ALA A 86 -16.79 24.27 5.01
C ALA A 86 -17.58 23.88 6.26
N GLY A 87 -17.03 23.02 7.11
CA GLY A 87 -17.65 22.61 8.38
C GLY A 87 -17.15 21.26 8.90
N ASP A 88 -17.47 20.94 10.15
CA ASP A 88 -17.25 19.61 10.71
C ASP A 88 -18.24 18.62 10.10
N ALA A 89 -17.75 17.57 9.46
CA ALA A 89 -18.54 16.56 8.78
C ALA A 89 -19.49 15.76 9.70
N LEU A 90 -19.33 15.83 11.02
CA LEU A 90 -20.23 15.24 12.01
C LEU A 90 -21.14 16.26 12.71
N ASP A 91 -21.00 17.55 12.41
CA ASP A 91 -21.92 18.57 12.91
C ASP A 91 -23.27 18.51 12.19
N ALA A 92 -24.35 18.78 12.93
CA ALA A 92 -25.72 18.65 12.42
C ALA A 92 -26.01 19.60 11.24
N GLU A 93 -25.54 20.85 11.29
CA GLU A 93 -25.76 21.81 10.21
C GLU A 93 -25.05 21.37 8.93
N THR A 94 -23.81 20.91 9.08
CA THR A 94 -23.00 20.42 7.95
C THR A 94 -23.60 19.15 7.35
N LEU A 95 -24.03 18.20 8.17
CA LEU A 95 -24.69 16.97 7.73
C LEU A 95 -25.99 17.25 6.95
N GLU A 96 -26.82 18.18 7.43
CA GLU A 96 -28.05 18.54 6.72
C GLU A 96 -27.76 19.19 5.36
N ARG A 97 -26.72 20.03 5.25
CA ARG A 97 -26.26 20.57 3.97
C ARG A 97 -25.76 19.47 3.03
N ILE A 98 -24.99 18.51 3.54
CA ILE A 98 -24.52 17.35 2.74
C ILE A 98 -25.72 16.54 2.22
N LYS A 99 -26.69 16.21 3.08
CA LYS A 99 -27.90 15.46 2.70
C LYS A 99 -28.76 16.22 1.68
N HIS A 100 -28.84 17.54 1.80
CA HIS A 100 -29.58 18.37 0.85
C HIS A 100 -29.02 18.25 -0.56
N GLU A 101 -27.69 18.26 -0.71
CA GLU A 101 -27.00 18.17 -2.00
C GLU A 101 -26.83 16.74 -2.53
N ALA A 102 -26.83 15.73 -1.66
CA ALA A 102 -26.63 14.35 -2.04
C ALA A 102 -27.81 13.81 -2.86
N LYS A 103 -27.59 13.45 -4.14
CA LYS A 103 -28.64 12.95 -5.05
C LYS A 103 -28.21 11.67 -5.76
N GLY A 104 -29.19 10.85 -6.13
CA GLY A 104 -28.98 9.63 -6.91
C GLY A 104 -28.12 8.60 -6.17
N LYS A 105 -27.23 7.93 -6.90
CA LYS A 105 -26.28 6.99 -6.32
C LYS A 105 -25.12 7.72 -5.64
N VAL A 106 -25.13 7.72 -4.31
CA VAL A 106 -24.14 8.40 -3.47
C VAL A 106 -23.03 7.43 -3.05
N ILE A 107 -21.78 7.89 -3.10
CA ILE A 107 -20.63 7.22 -2.50
C ILE A 107 -19.93 8.20 -1.56
N VAL A 108 -19.53 7.72 -0.39
CA VAL A 108 -18.81 8.54 0.60
C VAL A 108 -17.34 8.14 0.60
N PHE A 109 -16.45 9.13 0.54
CA PHE A 109 -15.02 8.97 0.71
C PHE A 109 -14.55 9.80 1.90
N LEU A 110 -13.78 9.20 2.79
CA LEU A 110 -13.15 9.87 3.92
C LEU A 110 -11.63 9.76 3.82
N ASP A 111 -10.95 10.90 3.77
CA ASP A 111 -9.51 11.04 4.03
C ASP A 111 -9.31 11.80 5.34
N PRO A 112 -9.21 11.08 6.47
CA PRO A 112 -9.22 11.69 7.78
C PRO A 112 -7.87 12.37 8.09
N GLU A 113 -7.91 13.39 8.93
CA GLU A 113 -6.69 14.02 9.40
C GLU A 113 -6.05 13.16 10.50
N ARG A 114 -4.72 13.02 10.43
CA ARG A 114 -3.91 12.49 11.52
C ARG A 114 -3.05 13.62 12.08
N PRO A 115 -3.28 14.06 13.32
CA PRO A 115 -2.47 15.09 13.93
C PRO A 115 -0.98 14.73 13.89
N ALA A 116 -0.12 15.68 13.54
CA ALA A 116 1.32 15.45 13.43
C ALA A 116 1.98 15.01 14.76
N SER A 117 1.30 15.27 15.90
CA SER A 117 1.69 14.86 17.25
C SER A 117 1.36 13.41 17.60
N SER A 118 0.58 12.70 16.77
CA SER A 118 0.20 11.30 17.00
C SER A 118 1.43 10.38 16.95
N THR A 119 1.69 9.70 18.07
CA THR A 119 2.81 8.76 18.23
C THR A 119 2.38 7.31 18.02
N ARG A 120 1.08 7.01 18.09
CA ARG A 120 0.54 5.65 17.91
C ARG A 120 -0.17 5.52 16.57
N ARG A 121 -0.42 4.27 16.19
CA ARG A 121 -1.12 3.91 14.96
C ARG A 121 -2.40 3.18 15.35
N THR A 122 -3.35 3.93 15.90
CA THR A 122 -4.67 3.45 16.34
C THR A 122 -5.75 4.34 15.74
N LEU A 123 -6.96 3.80 15.53
CA LEU A 123 -8.10 4.56 15.02
C LEU A 123 -8.52 5.69 15.97
N SER A 124 -8.29 5.52 17.27
CA SER A 124 -8.60 6.53 18.29
C SER A 124 -7.79 7.83 18.18
N GLU A 125 -6.70 7.85 17.41
CA GLU A 125 -5.90 9.05 17.13
C GLU A 125 -6.21 9.67 15.75
N ILE A 126 -7.20 9.12 15.04
CA ILE A 126 -7.65 9.59 13.72
C ILE A 126 -8.92 10.42 13.92
N GLN A 127 -9.02 11.55 13.21
CA GLN A 127 -10.21 12.40 13.23
C GLN A 127 -10.81 12.56 11.83
N PRO A 128 -12.14 12.43 11.67
CA PRO A 128 -13.14 12.14 12.72
C PRO A 128 -13.06 10.71 13.28
N ASP A 129 -13.76 10.44 14.38
CA ASP A 129 -13.89 9.07 14.93
C ASP A 129 -14.52 8.15 13.87
N ILE A 130 -13.77 7.14 13.43
CA ILE A 130 -14.14 6.31 12.27
C ILE A 130 -15.40 5.50 12.54
N VAL A 131 -15.62 5.02 13.77
CA VAL A 131 -16.80 4.22 14.12
C VAL A 131 -18.06 5.09 14.04
N SER A 132 -18.02 6.28 14.64
CA SER A 132 -19.13 7.22 14.61
C SER A 132 -19.38 7.76 13.20
N PHE A 133 -18.32 8.01 12.43
CA PHE A 133 -18.41 8.39 11.04
C PHE A 133 -19.14 7.34 10.21
N VAL A 134 -18.71 6.07 10.25
CA VAL A 134 -19.35 4.99 9.49
C VAL A 134 -20.82 4.86 9.88
N ARG A 135 -21.14 4.93 11.17
CA ARG A 135 -22.53 4.89 11.65
C ARG A 135 -23.38 6.01 11.08
N GLU A 136 -22.91 7.26 11.15
CA GLU A 136 -23.68 8.42 10.67
C GLU A 136 -23.84 8.39 9.14
N TYR A 137 -22.73 8.20 8.41
CA TYR A 137 -22.73 8.25 6.95
C TYR A 137 -23.35 7.01 6.28
N SER A 138 -23.43 5.87 6.98
CA SER A 138 -24.16 4.70 6.48
C SER A 138 -25.65 4.95 6.28
N SER A 139 -26.22 5.95 6.97
CA SER A 139 -27.60 6.39 6.77
C SER A 139 -27.79 7.20 5.47
N ILE A 140 -26.71 7.79 4.95
CA ILE A 140 -26.69 8.56 3.70
C ILE A 140 -26.37 7.63 2.52
N ALA A 141 -25.34 6.80 2.66
CA ALA A 141 -24.94 5.84 1.64
C ALA A 141 -24.26 4.60 2.25
N PRO A 142 -24.59 3.39 1.80
CA PRO A 142 -23.91 2.17 2.26
C PRO A 142 -22.51 2.01 1.66
N ASP A 143 -22.23 2.67 0.53
CA ASP A 143 -20.97 2.57 -0.21
C ASP A 143 -19.98 3.63 0.30
N ILE A 144 -19.10 3.20 1.23
CA ILE A 144 -18.13 4.06 1.91
C ILE A 144 -16.71 3.57 1.63
N ALA A 145 -15.79 4.50 1.37
CA ALA A 145 -14.36 4.25 1.27
C ALA A 145 -13.60 5.13 2.27
N ILE A 146 -12.80 4.53 3.14
CA ILE A 146 -12.05 5.25 4.18
C ILE A 146 -10.57 5.01 4.01
N GLU A 147 -9.83 6.09 3.85
CA GLU A 147 -8.40 6.10 3.72
C GLU A 147 -7.71 6.10 5.08
N LEU A 148 -6.80 5.16 5.32
CA LEU A 148 -6.18 4.97 6.64
C LEU A 148 -4.67 4.69 6.56
N PRO A 149 -3.94 4.93 7.66
CA PRO A 149 -2.56 4.48 7.80
C PRO A 149 -2.45 2.96 7.64
N PRO A 150 -1.44 2.44 6.92
CA PRO A 150 -1.39 1.03 6.57
C PRO A 150 -0.99 0.10 7.71
N PHE A 151 -0.62 0.59 8.89
CA PHE A 151 -0.09 -0.23 9.99
C PHE A 151 -1.00 -0.23 11.23
N LEU A 152 -2.31 -0.10 11.01
CA LEU A 152 -3.31 -0.32 12.05
C LEU A 152 -3.38 -1.82 12.40
N GLY A 153 -3.54 -2.14 13.68
CA GLY A 153 -3.67 -3.53 14.13
C GLY A 153 -5.04 -4.12 13.76
N ASP A 154 -5.11 -5.45 13.59
CA ASP A 154 -6.37 -6.12 13.21
C ASP A 154 -7.54 -5.83 14.17
N GLY A 155 -7.24 -5.70 15.48
CA GLY A 155 -8.25 -5.42 16.50
C GLY A 155 -8.92 -4.04 16.36
N GLU A 156 -8.29 -3.10 15.66
CA GLU A 156 -8.85 -1.76 15.42
C GLU A 156 -10.13 -1.82 14.58
N PHE A 157 -10.26 -2.84 13.72
CA PHE A 157 -11.38 -2.95 12.79
C PHE A 157 -12.57 -3.73 13.33
N ALA A 158 -12.46 -4.29 14.55
CA ALA A 158 -13.45 -5.21 15.10
C ALA A 158 -14.84 -4.59 15.33
N ALA A 159 -14.90 -3.28 15.57
CA ALA A 159 -16.15 -2.54 15.78
C ALA A 159 -16.81 -2.06 14.48
N LEU A 160 -16.17 -2.26 13.32
CA LEU A 160 -16.68 -1.79 12.03
C LEU A 160 -17.55 -2.87 11.37
N PRO A 161 -18.55 -2.48 10.55
CA PRO A 161 -19.32 -3.40 9.71
C PRO A 161 -18.41 -4.23 8.77
N PRO A 162 -18.92 -5.30 8.13
CA PRO A 162 -18.17 -6.07 7.14
C PRO A 162 -17.53 -5.16 6.07
N HIS A 163 -16.23 -5.30 5.88
CA HIS A 163 -15.43 -4.41 5.05
C HIS A 163 -14.31 -5.16 4.31
N GLU A 164 -13.75 -4.53 3.29
CA GLU A 164 -12.48 -4.94 2.66
C GLU A 164 -11.36 -4.06 3.22
N ARG A 165 -10.24 -4.65 3.59
CA ARG A 165 -8.98 -3.94 3.85
C ARG A 165 -8.08 -4.07 2.63
N GLU A 166 -8.00 -3.01 1.82
CA GLU A 166 -7.14 -2.96 0.65
C GLU A 166 -5.83 -2.24 0.97
N TYR A 167 -4.72 -2.94 0.81
CA TYR A 167 -3.39 -2.38 0.97
C TYR A 167 -2.78 -2.01 -0.40
N LEU A 168 -2.34 -0.76 -0.54
CA LEU A 168 -1.63 -0.29 -1.74
C LEU A 168 -0.13 -0.48 -1.59
N SER A 169 0.49 -1.18 -2.54
CA SER A 169 1.93 -1.18 -2.78
C SER A 169 2.28 -0.23 -3.92
N ILE A 170 3.14 0.74 -3.64
CA ILE A 170 3.67 1.67 -4.64
C ILE A 170 5.19 1.54 -4.64
N GLY A 171 5.76 1.16 -5.80
CA GLY A 171 7.20 0.91 -5.91
C GLY A 171 7.72 -0.22 -5.01
N GLY A 172 6.87 -1.22 -4.72
CA GLY A 172 7.22 -2.37 -3.87
C GLY A 172 7.19 -2.07 -2.36
N LYS A 173 6.64 -0.91 -1.96
CA LYS A 173 6.52 -0.49 -0.56
C LYS A 173 5.05 -0.41 -0.18
N LEU A 174 4.74 -0.92 1.02
CA LEU A 174 3.45 -0.68 1.66
C LEU A 174 3.26 0.84 1.83
N ASN A 175 2.24 1.37 1.16
CA ASN A 175 2.01 2.80 1.07
C ASN A 175 0.79 3.22 1.90
N ARG A 176 -0.38 2.64 1.63
CA ARG A 176 -1.66 3.08 2.20
C ARG A 176 -2.61 1.93 2.42
N LEU A 177 -3.60 2.12 3.29
CA LEU A 177 -4.75 1.24 3.47
C LEU A 177 -6.00 2.01 3.05
N THR A 178 -6.91 1.36 2.34
CA THR A 178 -8.28 1.85 2.15
C THR A 178 -9.26 0.78 2.61
N VAL A 179 -10.20 1.17 3.44
CA VAL A 179 -11.28 0.31 3.94
C VAL A 179 -12.53 0.58 3.11
N TYR A 180 -13.06 -0.47 2.48
CA TYR A 180 -14.25 -0.37 1.62
C TYR A 180 -15.45 -1.08 2.25
N PHE A 181 -16.60 -0.42 2.22
CA PHE A 181 -17.89 -0.90 2.71
C PHE A 181 -18.90 -1.05 1.56
N GLY A 182 -20.03 -1.71 1.82
CA GLY A 182 -21.11 -1.85 0.85
C GLY A 182 -20.67 -2.60 -0.42
N ALA A 183 -21.14 -2.13 -1.58
CA ALA A 183 -20.81 -2.67 -2.89
C ALA A 183 -19.38 -2.35 -3.35
N LEU A 184 -18.63 -1.50 -2.63
CA LEU A 184 -17.21 -1.28 -2.91
C LEU A 184 -16.34 -2.44 -2.41
N ARG A 185 -16.80 -3.18 -1.39
CA ARG A 185 -16.14 -4.38 -0.84
C ARG A 185 -16.23 -5.54 -1.84
N ARG A 186 -15.11 -6.20 -2.11
CA ARG A 186 -15.03 -7.42 -2.95
C ARG A 186 -14.61 -8.65 -2.14
N CYS A 187 -13.76 -8.48 -1.15
CA CYS A 187 -13.23 -9.51 -0.27
C CYS A 187 -12.93 -8.94 1.12
N ASP A 188 -12.39 -9.73 2.05
CA ASP A 188 -11.98 -9.22 3.38
C ASP A 188 -10.65 -8.46 3.34
N ILE A 189 -9.68 -8.96 2.58
CA ILE A 189 -8.35 -8.38 2.47
C ILE A 189 -7.89 -8.46 1.02
N SER A 190 -7.33 -7.36 0.51
CA SER A 190 -6.72 -7.32 -0.82
C SER A 190 -5.42 -6.52 -0.80
N VAL A 191 -4.56 -6.78 -1.77
CA VAL A 191 -3.38 -5.96 -2.07
C VAL A 191 -3.41 -5.57 -3.53
N ILE A 192 -3.14 -4.30 -3.80
CA ILE A 192 -2.93 -3.77 -5.16
C ILE A 192 -1.51 -3.28 -5.30
N ARG A 193 -0.84 -3.70 -6.36
CA ARG A 193 0.47 -3.16 -6.74
C ARG A 193 0.32 -2.19 -7.90
N LEU A 194 0.72 -0.95 -7.66
CA LEU A 194 0.76 0.15 -8.63
C LEU A 194 2.19 0.34 -9.17
N PRO A 195 2.32 0.77 -10.44
CA PRO A 195 1.26 1.20 -11.36
C PRO A 195 0.60 0.06 -12.16
N GLU A 196 1.01 -1.19 -11.97
CA GLU A 196 0.56 -2.32 -12.80
C GLU A 196 -0.89 -2.75 -12.57
N ASN A 197 -1.59 -2.17 -11.58
CA ASN A 197 -2.94 -2.54 -11.14
C ASN A 197 -3.10 -4.05 -10.86
N SER A 198 -2.01 -4.69 -10.45
CA SER A 198 -2.03 -6.11 -10.13
C SER A 198 -2.72 -6.30 -8.78
N ARG A 199 -3.65 -7.26 -8.72
CA ARG A 199 -4.49 -7.51 -7.54
C ARG A 199 -4.28 -8.91 -7.00
N ILE A 200 -4.24 -9.04 -5.69
CA ILE A 200 -4.36 -10.32 -4.99
C ILE A 200 -5.39 -10.17 -3.87
N GLU A 201 -6.21 -11.18 -3.65
CA GLU A 201 -7.30 -11.21 -2.68
C GLU A 201 -7.13 -12.42 -1.77
N GLY A 202 -7.49 -12.28 -0.49
CA GLY A 202 -7.36 -13.36 0.49
C GLY A 202 -8.34 -14.51 0.24
N ASN A 203 -7.80 -15.68 -0.08
CA ASN A 203 -8.58 -16.92 -0.23
C ASN A 203 -7.76 -18.21 -0.04
N PHE A 204 -6.45 -18.11 0.17
CA PHE A 204 -5.53 -19.27 0.25
C PHE A 204 -4.36 -18.97 1.19
N PRO A 205 -4.50 -19.23 2.50
CA PRO A 205 -3.48 -18.87 3.48
C PRO A 205 -2.19 -19.69 3.27
N LEU A 206 -1.05 -19.09 3.65
CA LEU A 206 0.27 -19.73 3.57
C LEU A 206 0.34 -21.08 4.30
N SER A 207 -0.44 -21.28 5.36
CA SER A 207 -0.52 -22.56 6.09
C SER A 207 -0.95 -23.74 5.21
N ASN A 208 -1.62 -23.47 4.09
CA ASN A 208 -2.10 -24.48 3.16
C ASN A 208 -1.07 -24.79 2.05
N MET A 209 0.08 -24.08 2.03
CA MET A 209 1.16 -24.33 1.08
C MET A 209 2.03 -25.51 1.52
N GLU A 210 2.48 -26.31 0.56
CA GLU A 210 3.42 -27.39 0.80
C GLU A 210 4.75 -26.83 1.32
N GLN A 211 5.21 -27.32 2.47
CA GLN A 211 6.55 -27.03 2.97
C GLN A 211 7.50 -28.06 2.39
N THR A 212 8.59 -27.57 1.79
CA THR A 212 9.61 -28.43 1.21
C THR A 212 10.94 -28.33 1.96
N ALA A 213 11.74 -29.40 1.85
CA ALA A 213 13.09 -29.42 2.37
C ALA A 213 13.94 -28.35 1.66
N ARG A 214 15.00 -27.89 2.32
CA ARG A 214 15.86 -26.80 1.81
C ARG A 214 16.65 -27.17 0.55
N ASP A 215 16.85 -28.46 0.29
CA ASP A 215 17.74 -28.93 -0.78
C ASP A 215 17.10 -28.77 -2.16
N GLY A 216 17.92 -28.47 -3.17
CA GLY A 216 17.47 -28.30 -4.55
C GLY A 216 16.79 -26.95 -4.87
N MET A 217 16.77 -26.01 -3.93
CA MET A 217 16.23 -24.66 -4.15
C MET A 217 17.08 -23.86 -5.13
N LYS A 218 16.42 -23.16 -6.05
CA LYS A 218 17.05 -22.38 -7.13
C LYS A 218 16.82 -20.88 -7.00
N PHE A 219 15.84 -20.47 -6.20
CA PHE A 219 15.44 -19.08 -6.07
C PHE A 219 15.24 -18.68 -4.60
N VAL A 220 15.62 -17.43 -4.28
CA VAL A 220 15.13 -16.70 -3.12
C VAL A 220 13.99 -15.80 -3.59
N LEU A 221 12.82 -15.94 -2.98
CA LEU A 221 11.62 -15.17 -3.25
C LEU A 221 11.43 -14.15 -2.13
N VAL A 222 11.54 -12.87 -2.48
CA VAL A 222 11.34 -11.75 -1.56
C VAL A 222 9.92 -11.19 -1.79
N PRO A 223 9.02 -11.23 -0.79
CA PRO A 223 7.67 -10.74 -0.94
C PRO A 223 7.62 -9.22 -1.05
N ASP A 224 6.62 -8.72 -1.78
CA ASP A 224 6.17 -7.33 -1.67
C ASP A 224 5.77 -7.01 -0.23
N ALA A 225 6.12 -5.81 0.25
CA ALA A 225 5.88 -5.41 1.63
C ALA A 225 4.38 -5.36 1.99
N ALA A 226 3.51 -4.97 1.07
CA ALA A 226 2.07 -4.94 1.31
C ALA A 226 1.49 -6.35 1.39
N VAL A 227 1.97 -7.27 0.53
CA VAL A 227 1.56 -8.69 0.58
C VAL A 227 1.98 -9.35 1.87
N ALA A 228 3.23 -9.13 2.31
CA ALA A 228 3.70 -9.65 3.58
C ALA A 228 2.91 -9.09 4.77
N HIS A 229 2.59 -7.79 4.73
CA HIS A 229 1.83 -7.14 5.80
C HIS A 229 0.37 -7.61 5.85
N ALA A 230 -0.28 -7.75 4.71
CA ALA A 230 -1.67 -8.19 4.58
C ALA A 230 -1.87 -9.69 4.83
N GLY A 231 -0.78 -10.46 5.03
CA GLY A 231 -0.85 -11.92 5.22
C GLY A 231 -1.13 -12.72 3.95
N LEU A 232 -1.04 -12.11 2.76
CA LEU A 232 -1.45 -12.71 1.47
C LEU A 232 -0.33 -13.48 0.74
N ILE A 233 0.61 -14.04 1.49
CA ILE A 233 1.80 -14.70 0.94
C ILE A 233 1.43 -15.94 0.12
N GLY A 234 0.51 -16.76 0.63
CA GLY A 234 0.12 -18.03 0.00
C GLY A 234 -0.55 -17.78 -1.36
N GLU A 235 -1.46 -16.81 -1.40
CA GLU A 235 -2.15 -16.35 -2.60
C GLU A 235 -1.17 -15.80 -3.64
N ALA A 236 -0.23 -14.96 -3.21
CA ALA A 236 0.77 -14.36 -4.09
C ALA A 236 1.78 -15.39 -4.65
N LEU A 237 2.16 -16.41 -3.86
CA LEU A 237 3.01 -17.50 -4.35
C LEU A 237 2.26 -18.41 -5.33
N THR A 238 1.02 -18.77 -5.01
CA THR A 238 0.19 -19.66 -5.82
C THR A 238 -0.16 -19.02 -7.16
N SER A 239 -0.59 -17.76 -7.16
CA SER A 239 -0.80 -16.97 -8.39
C SER A 239 0.48 -16.84 -9.21
N GLY A 240 1.64 -16.85 -8.55
CA GLY A 240 2.95 -16.90 -9.18
C GLY A 240 3.41 -18.26 -9.68
N GLY A 241 2.59 -19.31 -9.55
CA GLY A 241 2.91 -20.67 -9.98
C GLY A 241 3.87 -21.42 -9.05
N VAL A 242 4.04 -20.97 -7.82
CA VAL A 242 4.85 -21.66 -6.79
C VAL A 242 3.92 -22.48 -5.91
N ARG A 243 4.19 -23.79 -5.80
CA ARG A 243 3.37 -24.74 -5.03
C ARG A 243 3.97 -25.13 -3.68
N ALA A 244 5.30 -25.11 -3.60
CA ALA A 244 6.04 -25.49 -2.42
C ALA A 244 7.16 -24.49 -2.15
N VAL A 245 7.37 -24.17 -0.87
CA VAL A 245 8.45 -23.27 -0.44
C VAL A 245 9.11 -23.77 0.82
N HIS A 246 10.36 -23.34 1.03
CA HIS A 246 11.01 -23.38 2.33
C HIS A 246 10.99 -21.98 2.94
N THR A 247 10.40 -21.85 4.11
CA THR A 247 10.34 -20.58 4.84
C THR A 247 11.70 -20.27 5.46
N MET A 248 12.26 -19.08 5.18
CA MET A 248 13.53 -18.62 5.73
C MET A 248 13.37 -17.30 6.48
N PRO A 249 13.33 -17.33 7.82
CA PRO A 249 13.36 -16.12 8.65
C PRO A 249 14.68 -15.37 8.51
N LEU A 250 14.61 -14.05 8.39
CA LEU A 250 15.72 -13.11 8.30
C LEU A 250 15.47 -11.93 9.26
N GLY A 251 15.53 -12.20 10.56
CA GLY A 251 15.22 -11.21 11.59
C GLY A 251 13.73 -10.93 11.68
N ASN A 252 13.32 -9.68 11.41
CA ASN A 252 11.92 -9.26 11.39
C ASN A 252 11.25 -9.44 10.02
N LYS A 253 11.96 -10.01 9.05
CA LYS A 253 11.46 -10.30 7.71
C LYS A 253 11.52 -11.79 7.45
N THR A 254 10.72 -12.25 6.52
CA THR A 254 10.73 -13.63 6.03
C THR A 254 10.88 -13.59 4.52
N VAL A 255 11.77 -14.45 4.00
CA VAL A 255 11.86 -14.75 2.57
C VAL A 255 11.60 -16.24 2.37
N TYR A 256 11.37 -16.63 1.13
CA TYR A 256 11.00 -18.00 0.79
C TYR A 256 12.01 -18.57 -0.21
N LEU A 257 12.37 -19.84 -0.06
CA LEU A 257 13.17 -20.53 -1.06
C LEU A 257 12.26 -21.40 -1.92
N SER A 258 12.53 -21.45 -3.22
CA SER A 258 11.77 -22.28 -4.16
C SER A 258 12.66 -22.89 -5.23
N ALA A 259 12.30 -24.09 -5.68
CA ALA A 259 12.88 -24.70 -6.87
C ALA A 259 12.40 -24.02 -8.17
N THR A 260 11.25 -23.34 -8.12
CA THR A 260 10.64 -22.64 -9.25
C THR A 260 10.64 -21.14 -9.05
N ARG A 261 10.76 -20.40 -10.16
CA ARG A 261 10.61 -18.95 -10.17
C ARG A 261 9.15 -18.58 -9.91
N CYS A 262 8.91 -17.59 -9.03
CA CYS A 262 7.59 -17.00 -8.86
C CYS A 262 7.31 -16.01 -10.00
N LYS A 263 6.31 -16.31 -10.82
CA LYS A 263 5.89 -15.50 -11.96
C LYS A 263 4.81 -14.52 -11.52
N GLY A 264 5.20 -13.37 -11.00
CA GLY A 264 4.21 -12.38 -10.62
C GLY A 264 4.83 -11.09 -10.10
N PRO A 265 4.01 -10.05 -9.96
CA PRO A 265 4.47 -8.75 -9.54
C PRO A 265 4.70 -8.68 -8.01
N PHE A 266 4.16 -9.64 -7.25
CA PHE A 266 4.19 -9.61 -5.78
C PHE A 266 5.41 -10.27 -5.15
N PHE A 267 6.30 -10.84 -5.97
CA PHE A 267 7.56 -11.42 -5.51
C PHE A 267 8.70 -11.01 -6.41
N LYS A 268 9.81 -10.59 -5.79
CA LYS A 268 11.10 -10.57 -6.46
C LYS A 268 11.71 -11.96 -6.39
N SER A 269 11.88 -12.61 -7.54
CA SER A 269 12.54 -13.91 -7.64
C SER A 269 14.01 -13.74 -7.99
N MET A 270 14.90 -14.07 -7.07
CA MET A 270 16.35 -13.93 -7.21
C MET A 270 17.00 -15.30 -7.39
N ARG A 271 17.81 -15.49 -8.43
CA ARG A 271 18.42 -16.79 -8.73
C ARG A 271 19.58 -17.06 -7.79
N ILE A 272 19.60 -18.25 -7.18
CA ILE A 272 20.68 -18.68 -6.29
C ILE A 272 21.91 -19.06 -7.13
N MET A 273 23.03 -18.40 -6.84
CA MET A 273 24.33 -18.64 -7.46
C MET A 273 25.20 -19.57 -6.63
N ALA A 274 25.13 -19.38 -5.31
CA ALA A 274 25.80 -20.22 -4.34
C ALA A 274 25.00 -20.17 -3.04
N SER A 275 25.00 -21.29 -2.32
CA SER A 275 24.50 -21.32 -0.96
C SER A 275 25.39 -22.20 -0.10
N GLY A 276 25.56 -21.85 1.18
CA GLY A 276 26.48 -22.59 2.03
C GLY A 276 26.80 -21.92 3.35
N PRO A 277 27.67 -22.55 4.15
CA PRO A 277 28.48 -21.84 5.12
C PRO A 277 29.25 -20.70 4.46
N ARG A 278 29.66 -19.71 5.25
CA ARG A 278 30.39 -18.52 4.79
C ARG A 278 31.52 -18.83 3.78
N ARG A 279 32.37 -19.82 4.07
CA ARG A 279 33.50 -20.20 3.20
C ARG A 279 33.09 -20.71 1.80
N GLU A 280 31.93 -21.34 1.67
CA GLU A 280 31.41 -21.77 0.37
C GLU A 280 30.93 -20.58 -0.45
N VAL A 281 30.22 -19.65 0.19
CA VAL A 281 29.70 -18.46 -0.48
C VAL A 281 30.81 -17.48 -0.83
N GLU A 282 31.82 -17.30 0.03
CA GLU A 282 32.99 -16.46 -0.25
C GLU A 282 33.72 -16.89 -1.53
N ARG A 283 33.80 -18.20 -1.82
CA ARG A 283 34.38 -18.72 -3.06
C ARG A 283 33.59 -18.34 -4.31
N ALA A 284 32.31 -18.00 -4.18
CA ALA A 284 31.47 -17.55 -5.30
C ALA A 284 31.50 -16.03 -5.50
N LEU A 285 32.05 -15.25 -4.55
CA LEU A 285 32.03 -13.79 -4.58
C LEU A 285 32.91 -13.17 -5.66
N PHE A 286 33.84 -13.91 -6.28
CA PHE A 286 34.71 -13.38 -7.32
C PHE A 286 33.96 -12.80 -8.53
N ARG A 287 32.72 -13.23 -8.77
CA ARG A 287 31.84 -12.71 -9.83
C ARG A 287 31.05 -11.46 -9.41
N CYS A 288 31.06 -11.11 -8.13
CA CYS A 288 30.25 -10.04 -7.57
C CYS A 288 30.94 -8.68 -7.71
N GLY A 289 30.16 -7.67 -8.09
CA GLY A 289 30.50 -6.27 -7.88
C GLY A 289 29.87 -5.75 -6.58
N PRO A 290 28.94 -4.78 -6.63
CA PRO A 290 28.26 -4.29 -5.44
C PRO A 290 27.44 -5.39 -4.73
N LEU A 291 27.61 -5.53 -3.41
CA LEU A 291 26.88 -6.50 -2.60
C LEU A 291 25.82 -5.82 -1.73
N VAL A 292 24.61 -6.35 -1.74
CA VAL A 292 23.51 -5.94 -0.85
C VAL A 292 23.28 -7.04 0.19
N LEU A 293 23.39 -6.69 1.47
CA LEU A 293 23.17 -7.64 2.56
C LEU A 293 21.72 -7.64 3.02
N HIS A 294 21.18 -8.83 3.27
CA HIS A 294 19.84 -9.04 3.82
C HIS A 294 19.95 -9.96 5.04
N GLY A 295 19.61 -9.46 6.23
CA GLY A 295 19.67 -10.25 7.45
C GLY A 295 19.52 -9.39 8.70
N LYS A 296 19.55 -10.04 9.86
CA LYS A 296 19.51 -9.37 11.17
C LYS A 296 20.91 -8.89 11.53
N LEU A 297 21.26 -7.69 11.09
CA LEU A 297 22.54 -7.03 11.38
C LEU A 297 22.31 -5.55 11.67
N SER A 298 22.96 -5.03 12.71
CA SER A 298 23.11 -3.60 12.97
C SER A 298 23.88 -2.91 11.83
N GLU A 299 23.80 -1.58 11.74
CA GLU A 299 24.54 -0.84 10.71
C GLU A 299 26.05 -1.07 10.78
N GLN A 300 26.59 -1.18 12.00
CA GLN A 300 28.01 -1.46 12.22
C GLN A 300 28.38 -2.85 11.70
N GLU A 301 27.63 -3.88 12.10
CA GLU A 301 27.87 -5.26 11.64
C GLU A 301 27.74 -5.37 10.11
N GLN A 302 26.78 -4.67 9.50
CA GLN A 302 26.65 -4.62 8.04
C GLN A 302 27.89 -4.01 7.38
N ARG A 303 28.38 -2.89 7.89
CA ARG A 303 29.58 -2.22 7.36
C ARG A 303 30.82 -3.10 7.50
N GLU A 304 31.04 -3.67 8.68
CA GLU A 304 32.16 -4.57 8.96
C GLU A 304 32.12 -5.81 8.06
N LEU A 305 30.95 -6.44 7.94
CA LEU A 305 30.79 -7.61 7.08
C LEU A 305 31.04 -7.26 5.62
N LEU A 306 30.44 -6.17 5.10
CA LEU A 306 30.68 -5.70 3.74
C LEU A 306 32.16 -5.42 3.48
N MET A 307 32.86 -4.73 4.39
CA MET A 307 34.31 -4.49 4.25
C MET A 307 35.09 -5.80 4.18
N SER A 308 34.75 -6.77 5.04
CA SER A 308 35.41 -8.07 5.04
C SER A 308 35.17 -8.89 3.76
N LEU A 309 34.02 -8.71 3.10
CA LEU A 309 33.64 -9.44 1.90
C LEU A 309 34.08 -8.77 0.59
N ARG A 310 34.20 -7.44 0.58
CA ARG A 310 34.59 -6.66 -0.61
C ARG A 310 35.90 -7.11 -1.25
N LYS A 311 36.86 -7.60 -0.45
CA LYS A 311 38.13 -8.13 -0.96
C LYS A 311 37.97 -9.33 -1.90
N PHE A 312 36.83 -10.02 -1.84
CA PHE A 312 36.51 -11.14 -2.71
C PHE A 312 35.67 -10.74 -3.93
N CYS A 313 35.06 -9.55 -3.92
CA CYS A 313 34.25 -9.03 -5.03
C CYS A 313 35.14 -8.48 -6.14
N LYS A 314 35.17 -9.14 -7.31
CA LYS A 314 35.99 -8.73 -8.47
C LYS A 314 35.18 -8.50 -9.76
N GLY A 315 33.86 -8.60 -9.69
CA GLY A 315 32.96 -8.37 -10.81
C GLY A 315 32.31 -6.99 -10.80
N ASN A 316 31.36 -6.79 -11.71
CA ASN A 316 30.61 -5.53 -11.85
C ASN A 316 29.12 -5.68 -11.54
N GLU A 317 28.62 -6.91 -11.44
CA GLU A 317 27.19 -7.18 -11.25
C GLU A 317 26.78 -7.00 -9.79
N ARG A 318 25.63 -6.34 -9.58
CA ARG A 318 25.05 -6.21 -8.25
C ARG A 318 24.49 -7.55 -7.80
N MET A 319 24.89 -8.00 -6.61
CA MET A 319 24.51 -9.29 -6.04
C MET A 319 23.90 -9.10 -4.66
N HIS A 320 23.04 -10.04 -4.25
CA HIS A 320 22.35 -9.99 -2.97
C HIS A 320 22.74 -11.19 -2.12
N LEU A 321 23.15 -10.92 -0.88
CA LEU A 321 23.55 -11.93 0.08
C LEU A 321 22.54 -11.99 1.23
N PHE A 322 21.79 -13.09 1.28
CA PHE A 322 20.83 -13.37 2.35
C PHE A 322 21.50 -14.18 3.46
N LEU A 323 21.44 -13.66 4.69
CA LEU A 323 22.16 -14.12 5.86
C LEU A 323 21.18 -14.78 6.85
N GLY A 324 20.87 -16.05 6.61
CA GLY A 324 20.09 -16.89 7.53
C GLY A 324 20.98 -17.92 8.23
N SER A 325 20.39 -19.05 8.64
CA SER A 325 21.15 -20.23 9.10
C SER A 325 22.14 -20.78 8.07
N ARG A 326 21.90 -20.48 6.79
CA ARG A 326 22.81 -20.70 5.65
C ARG A 326 22.85 -19.40 4.85
N TRP A 327 23.96 -19.12 4.18
CA TRP A 327 24.08 -17.94 3.33
C TRP A 327 23.62 -18.27 1.92
N TYR A 328 22.95 -17.33 1.26
CA TYR A 328 22.52 -17.45 -0.14
C TYR A 328 22.99 -16.23 -0.92
N LEU A 329 23.88 -16.44 -1.88
CA LEU A 329 24.28 -15.44 -2.85
C LEU A 329 23.37 -15.55 -4.07
N THR A 330 22.81 -14.43 -4.47
CA THR A 330 21.80 -14.37 -5.53
C THR A 330 22.02 -13.21 -6.48
N GLU A 331 21.53 -13.39 -7.69
CA GLU A 331 21.37 -12.34 -8.71
C GLU A 331 19.87 -12.06 -8.95
N GLU A 332 19.57 -10.87 -9.46
CA GLU A 332 18.20 -10.47 -9.84
C GLU A 332 17.74 -11.09 -11.16
#